data_AF-F4QK61-F1
#
_entry.id   AF-F4QK61-F1
#
_cell.length_a   1.000
_cell.length_b   1.000
_cell.length_c   1.000
_cell.angle_alpha   90.00
_cell.angle_beta   90.00
_cell.angle_gamma   90.00
#
_symmetry.space_group_name_H-M   'P 1'
#
loop_
_entity.id
_entity.type
_entity.pdbx_description
1 polymer ?
#
loop_
_entity_poly.entity_id
_entity_poly.type
_entity_poly.pdbx_seq_one_letter_code
_entity_poly.pdbx_strand_id
1 'polypeptide(L)'
;MGGLGGRFGRTLLALVVIAVTVGCDAGPSAVLPDGGGETVVVEEKKAPVWAERQKNAKAEPEGLEQASMAVIDPPAAESEAQKASKVVITETRYGDWPLWSKNRKYSAYENATYHYEKHGAEFGAASYDDWVVKVHGFIHSPPKGTQTLRRKNGDTLFYDPKGNVFAVMTKQGAPRTMFRPDNGAAYWQKQKQIEADRKLGRDPSGDGGDGR
;
A
#
# COMPACT_ATOMS: atom_id res chain seq x y z
N MET A 1 9.05 54.84 31.16
CA MET A 1 10.49 55.02 31.51
C MET A 1 11.03 53.62 31.71
N GLY A 2 12.08 53.11 31.07
CA GLY A 2 13.17 53.65 30.26
C GLY A 2 14.25 52.56 30.35
N GLY A 3 14.78 52.12 29.22
CA GLY A 3 15.74 51.01 29.16
C GLY A 3 17.17 51.38 29.57
N LEU A 4 18.10 50.64 28.96
CA LEU A 4 19.56 50.58 29.14
C LEU A 4 20.00 49.52 30.18
N GLY A 5 20.90 48.59 29.89
CA GLY A 5 21.74 48.41 28.71
C GLY A 5 23.11 47.88 29.12
N GLY A 6 23.46 46.69 28.62
CA GLY A 6 24.84 46.23 28.45
C GLY A 6 25.58 45.73 29.71
N ARG A 7 26.67 44.96 29.62
CA ARG A 7 27.33 44.22 28.52
C ARG A 7 28.51 43.45 29.20
N PHE A 8 28.89 42.30 28.64
CA PHE A 8 30.20 41.59 28.78
C PHE A 8 30.45 40.59 29.93
N GLY A 9 31.08 39.46 29.56
CA GLY A 9 31.78 38.52 30.46
C GLY A 9 31.57 37.05 30.09
N ARG A 10 32.00 36.59 28.90
CA ARG A 10 33.15 35.66 28.74
C ARG A 10 33.27 34.54 29.81
N THR A 11 32.91 33.34 29.36
CA THR A 11 33.61 32.05 29.54
C THR A 11 34.12 31.67 30.94
N LEU A 12 33.53 30.62 31.52
CA LEU A 12 34.28 29.62 32.29
C LEU A 12 33.57 28.27 32.21
N LEU A 13 34.26 27.33 31.57
CA LEU A 13 33.96 25.91 31.53
C LEU A 13 34.12 25.36 32.95
N ALA A 14 33.03 24.97 33.61
CA ALA A 14 33.08 24.27 34.89
C ALA A 14 32.66 22.81 34.68
N LEU A 15 33.67 21.94 34.62
CA LEU A 15 33.52 20.50 34.80
C LEU A 15 32.95 20.25 36.20
N VAL A 16 31.72 19.79 36.28
CA VAL A 16 31.14 19.23 37.50
C VAL A 16 31.03 17.73 37.33
N VAL A 17 31.97 17.02 37.95
CA VAL A 17 31.96 15.58 38.18
C VAL A 17 30.91 15.33 39.27
N ILE A 18 29.82 14.63 38.94
CA ILE A 18 28.93 14.04 39.93
C ILE A 18 29.08 12.53 39.81
N ALA A 19 29.83 11.96 40.75
CA ALA A 19 29.74 10.55 41.09
C ALA A 19 28.81 10.44 42.31
N VAL A 20 27.68 9.77 42.16
CA VAL A 20 26.94 9.19 43.30
C VAL A 20 26.68 7.72 42.98
N THR A 21 27.05 6.91 43.96
CA THR A 21 27.09 5.46 43.99
C THR A 21 25.72 4.85 44.29
N VAL A 22 25.41 3.80 43.52
CA VAL A 22 24.86 2.47 43.89
C VAL A 22 23.67 2.39 44.87
N GLY A 23 22.61 1.71 44.42
CA GLY A 23 21.73 0.95 45.32
C GLY A 23 20.38 0.53 44.72
N CYS A 24 20.37 -0.63 44.05
CA CYS A 24 19.27 -1.61 43.85
C CYS A 24 17.91 -1.12 43.33
N ASP A 25 17.42 -1.68 42.22
CA ASP A 25 16.56 -2.88 42.28
C ASP A 25 16.02 -3.26 40.88
N ALA A 26 15.85 -4.58 40.67
CA ALA A 26 15.15 -5.28 39.59
C ALA A 26 15.62 -5.11 38.12
N GLY A 27 16.42 -6.10 37.67
CA GLY A 27 16.59 -6.45 36.25
C GLY A 27 15.35 -7.14 35.62
N PRO A 28 15.45 -7.77 34.42
CA PRO A 28 16.68 -8.21 33.76
C PRO A 28 16.93 -7.59 32.38
N SER A 29 18.19 -7.20 32.18
CA SER A 29 18.89 -7.30 30.90
C SER A 29 19.37 -8.74 30.69
N ALA A 30 19.14 -9.29 29.50
CA ALA A 30 19.99 -10.23 28.75
C ALA A 30 19.24 -10.50 27.43
N VAL A 31 19.74 -10.09 26.25
CA VAL A 31 20.92 -10.66 25.60
C VAL A 31 21.66 -9.59 24.79
N LEU A 32 22.98 -9.64 24.90
CA LEU A 32 23.97 -8.80 24.23
C LEU A 32 24.03 -9.04 22.71
N PRO A 33 24.44 -8.01 21.93
CA PRO A 33 24.89 -8.14 20.56
C PRO A 33 26.33 -8.67 20.51
N ASP A 34 26.56 -9.76 19.77
CA ASP A 34 27.92 -10.10 19.34
C ASP A 34 28.27 -9.24 18.13
N GLY A 35 29.25 -8.36 18.35
CA GLY A 35 30.48 -8.36 17.57
C GLY A 35 30.41 -8.02 16.08
N GLY A 36 31.14 -6.96 15.73
CA GLY A 36 31.84 -6.90 14.45
C GLY A 36 31.29 -5.87 13.48
N GLY A 37 31.82 -4.66 13.55
CA GLY A 37 31.83 -3.79 12.38
C GLY A 37 32.66 -4.43 11.28
N GLU A 38 32.05 -4.60 10.11
CA GLU A 38 32.78 -4.63 8.85
C GLU A 38 31.95 -3.87 7.82
N THR A 39 32.61 -2.94 7.16
CA THR A 39 32.06 -2.12 6.08
C THR A 39 31.60 -3.03 4.94
N VAL A 40 30.29 -3.14 4.71
CA VAL A 40 29.77 -3.76 3.48
C VAL A 40 29.50 -2.64 2.48
N VAL A 41 30.41 -2.59 1.51
CA VAL A 41 30.29 -1.91 0.22
C VAL A 41 28.88 -2.14 -0.36
N VAL A 42 28.20 -1.05 -0.73
CA VAL A 42 26.95 -1.11 -1.49
C VAL A 42 27.27 -1.72 -2.86
N GLU A 43 27.01 -3.00 -3.00
CA GLU A 43 26.97 -3.66 -4.30
C GLU A 43 25.62 -3.34 -4.95
N GLU A 44 25.66 -2.46 -5.95
CA GLU A 44 24.54 -2.12 -6.83
C GLU A 44 24.08 -3.37 -7.59
N LYS A 45 23.07 -4.07 -7.06
CA LYS A 45 22.50 -5.25 -7.71
C LYS A 45 21.54 -4.83 -8.81
N LYS A 46 21.89 -5.29 -10.02
CA LYS A 46 21.23 -5.03 -11.29
C LYS A 46 19.72 -5.30 -11.29
N ALA A 47 19.02 -4.46 -12.06
CA ALA A 47 17.61 -4.56 -12.38
C ALA A 47 17.21 -5.95 -12.94
N PRO A 48 15.96 -6.40 -12.70
CA PRO A 48 15.47 -7.67 -13.23
C PRO A 48 15.36 -7.67 -14.75
N VAL A 49 15.59 -8.84 -15.36
CA VAL A 49 15.72 -9.16 -16.80
C VAL A 49 14.51 -8.74 -17.69
N TRP A 50 13.43 -8.20 -17.13
CA TRP A 50 12.36 -7.60 -17.93
C TRP A 50 12.62 -6.13 -18.32
N ALA A 51 13.67 -5.50 -17.78
CA ALA A 51 14.01 -4.09 -18.01
C ALA A 51 14.88 -3.80 -19.26
N GLU A 52 15.31 -4.83 -20.00
CA GLU A 52 16.24 -4.68 -21.13
C GLU A 52 15.55 -4.79 -22.52
N ARG A 53 14.24 -4.62 -22.59
CA ARG A 53 13.46 -4.68 -23.87
C ARG A 53 12.91 -3.33 -24.31
N GLN A 54 13.67 -2.25 -24.10
CA GLN A 54 13.29 -0.92 -24.59
C GLN A 54 14.42 -0.19 -25.34
N LYS A 55 15.56 -0.84 -25.63
CA LYS A 55 16.71 -0.15 -26.24
C LYS A 55 17.07 -0.55 -27.68
N ASN A 56 16.38 -1.51 -28.29
CA ASN A 56 16.68 -1.98 -29.66
C ASN A 56 15.47 -1.99 -30.61
N ALA A 57 14.65 -0.94 -30.60
CA ALA A 57 13.65 -0.73 -31.65
C ALA A 57 13.68 0.72 -32.14
N LYS A 58 14.80 1.09 -32.77
CA LYS A 58 14.85 2.21 -33.71
C LYS A 58 15.56 1.75 -34.98
N ALA A 59 14.77 1.28 -35.93
CA ALA A 59 15.14 1.19 -37.32
C ALA A 59 13.92 1.68 -38.11
N GLU A 60 14.02 2.89 -38.66
CA GLU A 60 13.24 3.25 -39.84
C GLU A 60 13.65 2.33 -41.00
N PRO A 61 12.71 2.04 -41.90
CA PRO A 61 13.01 2.49 -43.25
C PRO A 61 11.87 3.33 -43.84
N GLU A 62 12.27 4.45 -44.40
CA GLU A 62 11.60 5.10 -45.52
C GLU A 62 11.48 4.11 -46.70
N GLY A 63 10.35 4.12 -47.39
CA GLY A 63 10.11 3.29 -48.57
C GLY A 63 8.65 3.27 -49.00
N LEU A 64 8.18 4.39 -49.53
CA LEU A 64 7.01 4.44 -50.41
C LEU A 64 7.41 3.80 -51.74
N GLU A 65 6.63 2.84 -52.27
CA GLU A 65 6.02 2.93 -53.61
C GLU A 65 5.12 1.72 -53.96
N GLN A 66 3.84 2.04 -54.18
CA GLN A 66 2.88 1.50 -55.17
C GLN A 66 2.32 0.06 -55.15
N ALA A 67 0.99 0.06 -54.90
CA ALA A 67 -0.08 -0.32 -55.85
C ALA A 67 -0.78 -1.69 -55.74
N SER A 68 -2.11 -1.55 -55.57
CA SER A 68 -3.22 -2.25 -56.25
C SER A 68 -4.02 -3.33 -55.48
N MET A 69 -5.32 -3.02 -55.34
CA MET A 69 -6.52 -3.91 -55.38
C MET A 69 -6.69 -4.97 -54.29
N ALA A 70 -7.87 -5.34 -53.79
CA ALA A 70 -9.24 -4.83 -53.79
C ALA A 70 -10.01 -5.71 -52.78
N VAL A 71 -10.93 -5.12 -52.02
CA VAL A 71 -12.18 -5.70 -51.46
C VAL A 71 -12.08 -7.01 -50.65
N ILE A 72 -12.33 -6.91 -49.34
CA ILE A 72 -13.27 -7.73 -48.53
C ILE A 72 -13.45 -6.97 -47.20
N ASP A 73 -14.70 -6.62 -46.87
CA ASP A 73 -15.09 -6.08 -45.57
C ASP A 73 -14.63 -6.98 -44.41
N PRO A 74 -13.80 -6.52 -43.48
CA PRO A 74 -13.75 -7.14 -42.16
C PRO A 74 -14.92 -6.61 -41.32
N PRO A 75 -15.67 -7.46 -40.58
CA PRO A 75 -16.49 -6.93 -39.51
C PRO A 75 -15.53 -6.19 -38.57
N ALA A 76 -15.80 -4.90 -38.37
CA ALA A 76 -15.11 -4.08 -37.42
C ALA A 76 -15.17 -4.79 -36.06
N ALA A 77 -14.07 -5.44 -35.70
CA ALA A 77 -13.77 -5.76 -34.33
C ALA A 77 -13.64 -4.40 -33.65
N GLU A 78 -14.74 -3.95 -33.07
CA GLU A 78 -14.81 -2.77 -32.23
C GLU A 78 -13.81 -2.99 -31.10
N SER A 79 -12.62 -2.42 -31.32
CA SER A 79 -11.64 -2.21 -30.30
C SER A 79 -12.29 -1.32 -29.26
N GLU A 80 -12.91 -1.94 -28.26
CA GLU A 80 -13.24 -1.30 -26.99
C GLU A 80 -11.94 -0.98 -26.23
N ALA A 81 -11.05 -0.22 -26.86
CA ALA A 81 -10.12 0.65 -26.15
C ALA A 81 -10.97 1.79 -25.59
N GLN A 82 -11.71 1.46 -24.54
CA GLN A 82 -12.58 2.34 -23.77
C GLN A 82 -11.76 3.58 -23.42
N LYS A 83 -12.09 4.70 -24.07
CA LYS A 83 -11.62 6.04 -23.69
C LYS A 83 -11.94 6.19 -22.22
N ALA A 84 -10.92 6.10 -21.37
CA ALA A 84 -11.03 6.43 -19.96
C ALA A 84 -11.46 7.89 -19.87
N SER A 85 -12.77 8.12 -19.67
CA SER A 85 -13.28 9.37 -19.14
C SER A 85 -12.45 9.68 -17.90
N LYS A 86 -11.70 10.78 -17.92
CA LYS A 86 -10.82 11.16 -16.81
C LYS A 86 -11.67 11.30 -15.54
N VAL A 87 -11.64 10.29 -14.67
CA VAL A 87 -12.41 10.30 -13.42
C VAL A 87 -11.90 11.45 -12.56
N VAL A 88 -12.82 12.25 -12.01
CA VAL A 88 -12.46 13.35 -11.12
C VAL A 88 -12.12 12.78 -9.75
N ILE A 89 -10.87 12.98 -9.32
CA ILE A 89 -10.40 12.59 -7.99
C ILE A 89 -10.32 13.87 -7.14
N THR A 90 -10.98 13.84 -5.98
CA THR A 90 -10.93 14.90 -4.96
C THR A 90 -10.55 14.28 -3.62
N GLU A 91 -10.25 15.08 -2.60
CA GLU A 91 -9.90 14.59 -1.25
C GLU A 91 -10.96 13.71 -0.58
N THR A 92 -12.19 13.71 -1.09
CA THR A 92 -13.30 12.94 -0.50
C THR A 92 -14.00 11.99 -1.48
N ARG A 93 -13.80 12.15 -2.79
CA ARG A 93 -14.50 11.36 -3.82
C ARG A 93 -13.61 10.92 -4.98
N TYR A 94 -13.97 9.78 -5.56
CA TYR A 94 -13.50 9.25 -6.83
C TYR A 94 -14.71 9.12 -7.76
N GLY A 95 -14.94 10.13 -8.60
CA GLY A 95 -16.18 10.25 -9.38
C GLY A 95 -17.41 10.19 -8.47
N ASP A 96 -18.30 9.22 -8.75
CA ASP A 96 -19.50 8.98 -7.95
C ASP A 96 -19.24 8.26 -6.62
N TRP A 97 -18.06 7.66 -6.45
CA TRP A 97 -17.71 6.88 -5.27
C TRP A 97 -16.99 7.71 -4.20
N PRO A 98 -17.06 7.33 -2.92
CA PRO A 98 -16.18 7.91 -1.90
C PRO A 98 -14.72 7.54 -2.20
N LEU A 99 -13.78 8.47 -2.02
CA LEU A 99 -12.36 8.26 -2.30
C LEU A 99 -11.78 7.09 -1.49
N TRP A 100 -12.06 7.08 -0.20
CA TRP A 100 -11.55 6.08 0.73
C TRP A 100 -12.38 6.07 2.00
N SER A 101 -12.31 4.97 2.76
CA SER A 101 -12.93 4.93 4.07
C SER A 101 -12.18 5.84 5.05
N LYS A 102 -12.89 6.80 5.64
CA LYS A 102 -12.37 7.58 6.77
C LYS A 102 -12.30 6.70 8.02
N ASN A 103 -11.37 7.02 8.92
CA ASN A 103 -11.32 6.44 10.26
C ASN A 103 -11.18 7.54 11.32
N ARG A 104 -11.04 7.18 12.59
CA ARG A 104 -10.95 8.18 13.69
C ARG A 104 -9.69 9.03 13.63
N LYS A 105 -8.63 8.56 12.98
CA LYS A 105 -7.31 9.19 12.94
C LYS A 105 -7.04 9.94 11.63
N TYR A 106 -7.61 9.43 10.54
CA TYR A 106 -7.30 9.90 9.19
C TYR A 106 -8.59 10.17 8.41
N SER A 107 -8.57 11.29 7.68
CA SER A 107 -9.53 11.60 6.62
C SER A 107 -9.46 10.56 5.49
N ALA A 108 -10.37 10.65 4.52
CA ALA A 108 -10.35 9.75 3.37
C ALA A 108 -9.04 9.89 2.57
N TYR A 109 -8.65 11.13 2.27
CA TYR A 109 -7.40 11.43 1.57
C TYR A 109 -6.18 10.90 2.34
N GLU A 110 -6.02 11.28 3.61
CA GLU A 110 -4.87 10.84 4.42
C GLU A 110 -4.80 9.32 4.56
N ASN A 111 -5.94 8.64 4.71
CA ASN A 111 -5.96 7.19 4.82
C ASN A 111 -5.60 6.53 3.47
N ALA A 112 -6.08 7.07 2.34
CA ALA A 112 -5.66 6.61 1.03
C ALA A 112 -4.15 6.81 0.81
N THR A 113 -3.60 7.96 1.21
CA THR A 113 -2.17 8.28 1.11
C THR A 113 -1.34 7.33 1.96
N TYR A 114 -1.76 7.05 3.20
CA TYR A 114 -1.11 6.07 4.05
C TYR A 114 -1.05 4.67 3.39
N HIS A 115 -2.14 4.22 2.77
CA HIS A 115 -2.17 2.95 2.07
C HIS A 115 -1.35 2.96 0.76
N TYR A 116 -1.30 4.10 0.06
CA TYR A 116 -0.44 4.29 -1.11
C TYR A 116 1.04 4.16 -0.74
N GLU A 117 1.49 4.85 0.30
CA GLU A 117 2.90 4.81 0.73
C GLU A 117 3.31 3.40 1.15
N LYS A 118 2.39 2.65 1.77
CA LYS A 118 2.65 1.31 2.26
C LYS A 118 2.61 0.23 1.18
N HIS A 119 1.64 0.32 0.27
CA HIS A 119 1.32 -0.77 -0.65
C HIS A 119 1.40 -0.40 -2.13
N GLY A 120 1.43 0.90 -2.48
CA GLY A 120 1.41 1.38 -3.86
C GLY A 120 2.54 0.78 -4.72
N ALA A 121 3.73 0.65 -4.15
CA ALA A 121 4.87 0.03 -4.82
C ALA A 121 4.65 -1.46 -5.16
N GLU A 122 3.91 -2.21 -4.32
CA GLU A 122 3.58 -3.62 -4.57
C GLU A 122 2.76 -3.78 -5.86
N PHE A 123 1.99 -2.76 -6.24
CA PHE A 123 1.15 -2.74 -7.44
C PHE A 123 1.72 -1.90 -8.58
N GLY A 124 2.98 -1.47 -8.48
CA GLY A 124 3.62 -0.61 -9.47
C GLY A 124 2.84 0.67 -9.71
N ALA A 125 2.26 1.26 -8.66
CA ALA A 125 1.62 2.57 -8.75
C ALA A 125 2.69 3.66 -8.94
N ALA A 126 2.62 4.41 -10.03
CA ALA A 126 3.58 5.47 -10.33
C ALA A 126 3.30 6.77 -9.56
N SER A 127 2.06 6.94 -9.11
CA SER A 127 1.61 8.11 -8.35
C SER A 127 0.44 7.73 -7.45
N TYR A 128 0.08 8.64 -6.55
CA TYR A 128 -1.10 8.53 -5.70
C TYR A 128 -2.39 8.37 -6.54
N ASP A 129 -2.58 9.18 -7.58
CA ASP A 129 -3.78 9.11 -8.43
C ASP A 129 -3.87 7.75 -9.14
N ASP A 130 -2.76 7.25 -9.67
CA ASP A 130 -2.68 5.93 -10.31
C ASP A 130 -2.99 4.79 -9.32
N TRP A 131 -2.53 4.92 -8.07
CA TRP A 131 -2.92 4.01 -7.00
C TRP A 131 -4.43 4.02 -6.73
N VAL A 132 -5.04 5.20 -6.57
CA VAL A 132 -6.49 5.34 -6.32
C VAL A 132 -7.28 4.72 -7.49
N VAL A 133 -6.89 5.00 -8.74
CA VAL A 133 -7.50 4.41 -9.94
C VAL A 133 -7.40 2.88 -9.91
N LYS A 134 -6.23 2.32 -9.60
CA LYS A 134 -6.03 0.86 -9.52
C LYS A 134 -6.89 0.21 -8.45
N VAL A 135 -6.96 0.81 -7.26
CA VAL A 135 -7.77 0.28 -6.16
C VAL A 135 -9.25 0.31 -6.52
N HIS A 136 -9.76 1.45 -7.00
CA HIS A 136 -11.16 1.57 -7.42
C HIS A 136 -11.49 0.64 -8.58
N GLY A 137 -10.59 0.51 -9.55
CA GLY A 137 -10.72 -0.45 -10.65
C GLY A 137 -10.86 -1.88 -10.14
N PHE A 138 -10.03 -2.30 -9.19
CA PHE A 138 -10.09 -3.65 -8.62
C PHE A 138 -11.39 -3.92 -7.84
N ILE A 139 -11.85 -3.00 -7.00
CA ILE A 139 -13.04 -3.25 -6.15
C ILE A 139 -14.37 -3.09 -6.90
N HIS A 140 -14.43 -2.21 -7.91
CA HIS A 140 -15.66 -1.98 -8.67
C HIS A 140 -15.74 -2.83 -9.95
N SER A 141 -14.60 -3.30 -10.45
CA SER A 141 -14.51 -4.19 -11.61
C SER A 141 -13.45 -5.28 -11.37
N PRO A 142 -13.68 -6.18 -10.39
CA PRO A 142 -12.71 -7.21 -10.05
C PRO A 142 -12.46 -8.18 -11.22
N PRO A 143 -11.21 -8.66 -11.40
CA PRO A 143 -10.90 -9.61 -12.46
C PRO A 143 -11.65 -10.93 -12.27
N LYS A 144 -11.91 -11.64 -13.39
CA LYS A 144 -12.58 -12.95 -13.36
C LYS A 144 -11.81 -13.95 -12.51
N GLY A 145 -12.52 -14.59 -11.58
CA GLY A 145 -11.93 -15.53 -10.61
C GLY A 145 -11.65 -14.92 -9.24
N THR A 146 -11.91 -13.62 -9.05
CA THR A 146 -11.87 -12.98 -7.74
C THR A 146 -12.94 -13.60 -6.84
N GLN A 147 -12.51 -14.09 -5.68
CA GLN A 147 -13.38 -14.59 -4.62
C GLN A 147 -13.86 -13.42 -3.76
N THR A 148 -15.12 -13.45 -3.36
CA THR A 148 -15.70 -12.37 -2.53
C THR A 148 -16.38 -12.92 -1.29
N LEU A 149 -16.33 -12.15 -0.19
CA LEU A 149 -17.01 -12.48 1.06
C LEU A 149 -17.64 -11.24 1.69
N ARG A 150 -18.95 -11.26 1.93
CA ARG A 150 -19.67 -10.17 2.60
C ARG A 150 -19.71 -10.39 4.11
N ARG A 151 -19.25 -9.40 4.86
CA ARG A 151 -19.29 -9.33 6.33
C ARG A 151 -20.67 -8.90 6.83
N LYS A 152 -20.95 -9.17 8.11
CA LYS A 152 -22.20 -8.75 8.79
C LYS A 152 -22.38 -7.23 8.83
N ASN A 153 -21.28 -6.47 8.91
CA ASN A 153 -21.31 -5.00 8.88
C ASN A 153 -21.60 -4.40 7.49
N GLY A 154 -21.66 -5.23 6.45
CA GLY A 154 -21.89 -4.83 5.06
C GLY A 154 -20.61 -4.60 4.24
N ASP A 155 -19.43 -4.72 4.84
CA ASP A 155 -18.17 -4.67 4.09
C ASP A 155 -18.03 -5.93 3.21
N THR A 156 -17.38 -5.77 2.06
CA THR A 156 -17.08 -6.87 1.14
C THR A 156 -15.57 -7.04 1.02
N LEU A 157 -15.10 -8.26 1.19
CA LEU A 157 -13.71 -8.65 1.00
C LEU A 157 -13.58 -9.25 -0.39
N PHE A 158 -12.44 -9.00 -1.01
CA PHE A 158 -12.07 -9.47 -2.34
C PHE A 158 -10.72 -10.17 -2.23
N TYR A 159 -10.59 -11.32 -2.89
CA TYR A 159 -9.32 -12.00 -3.05
C TYR A 159 -9.18 -12.51 -4.48
N ASP A 160 -8.22 -11.99 -5.23
CA ASP A 160 -7.81 -12.54 -6.52
C ASP A 160 -6.65 -13.53 -6.32
N PRO A 161 -6.85 -14.83 -6.58
CA PRO A 161 -5.78 -15.84 -6.48
C PRO A 161 -4.67 -15.64 -7.51
N LYS A 162 -4.98 -15.08 -8.70
CA LYS A 162 -4.01 -14.97 -9.79
C LYS A 162 -2.99 -13.88 -9.54
N GLY A 163 -3.46 -12.67 -9.20
CA GLY A 163 -2.62 -11.54 -8.85
C GLY A 163 -2.19 -11.51 -7.39
N ASN A 164 -2.64 -12.48 -6.59
CA ASN A 164 -2.50 -12.51 -5.14
C ASN A 164 -2.90 -11.16 -4.49
N VAL A 165 -4.09 -10.68 -4.81
CA VAL A 165 -4.56 -9.35 -4.38
C VAL A 165 -5.67 -9.52 -3.36
N PHE A 166 -5.53 -8.90 -2.21
CA PHE A 166 -6.59 -8.80 -1.23
C PHE A 166 -7.05 -7.35 -1.09
N ALA A 167 -8.37 -7.11 -1.10
CA ALA A 167 -8.94 -5.80 -0.85
C ALA A 167 -10.20 -5.88 0.01
N VAL A 168 -10.55 -4.76 0.63
CA VAL A 168 -11.80 -4.61 1.39
C VAL A 168 -12.50 -3.34 0.97
N MET A 169 -13.79 -3.44 0.70
CA MET A 169 -14.67 -2.33 0.35
C MET A 169 -15.76 -2.19 1.42
N THR A 170 -16.10 -0.95 1.76
CA THR A 170 -17.24 -0.67 2.63
C THR A 170 -18.57 -0.90 1.90
N LYS A 171 -19.68 -1.01 2.64
CA LYS A 171 -21.03 -1.04 2.05
C LYS A 171 -21.36 0.16 1.15
N GLN A 172 -20.65 1.28 1.31
CA GLN A 172 -20.84 2.52 0.54
C GLN A 172 -19.95 2.60 -0.70
N GLY A 173 -19.19 1.54 -1.01
CA GLY A 173 -18.28 1.53 -2.15
C GLY A 173 -16.91 2.14 -1.88
N ALA A 174 -16.63 2.64 -0.67
CA ALA A 174 -15.31 3.19 -0.34
C ALA A 174 -14.29 2.07 -0.09
N PRO A 175 -13.09 2.12 -0.69
CA PRO A 175 -11.99 1.22 -0.33
C PRO A 175 -11.60 1.38 1.15
N ARG A 176 -11.26 0.27 1.81
CA ARG A 176 -10.64 0.26 3.15
C ARG A 176 -9.17 -0.06 3.11
N THR A 177 -8.78 -1.01 2.26
CA THR A 177 -7.40 -1.46 2.08
C THR A 177 -7.29 -2.28 0.80
N MET A 178 -6.09 -2.33 0.23
CA MET A 178 -5.68 -3.25 -0.82
C MET A 178 -4.20 -3.56 -0.65
N PHE A 179 -3.80 -4.83 -0.70
CA PHE A 179 -2.41 -5.27 -0.54
C PHE A 179 -2.20 -6.69 -1.07
N ARG A 180 -0.94 -7.13 -1.20
CA ARG A 180 -0.62 -8.54 -1.51
C ARG A 180 -0.30 -9.31 -0.23
N PRO A 181 -1.09 -10.32 0.17
CA PRO A 181 -0.77 -11.10 1.37
C PRO A 181 0.41 -12.05 1.11
N ASP A 182 1.38 -12.09 2.03
CA ASP A 182 2.56 -12.98 1.92
C ASP A 182 2.17 -14.46 1.82
N ASN A 183 1.16 -14.87 2.58
CA ASN A 183 0.67 -16.26 2.63
C ASN A 183 -0.41 -16.58 1.58
N GLY A 184 -0.64 -15.69 0.64
CA GLY A 184 -1.59 -15.85 -0.47
C GLY A 184 -2.92 -16.48 -0.10
N ALA A 185 -3.23 -17.62 -0.73
CA ALA A 185 -4.51 -18.30 -0.55
C ALA A 185 -4.78 -18.72 0.92
N ALA A 186 -3.74 -19.00 1.71
CA ALA A 186 -3.90 -19.33 3.12
C ALA A 186 -4.40 -18.13 3.93
N TYR A 187 -3.99 -16.90 3.57
CA TYR A 187 -4.55 -15.68 4.14
C TYR A 187 -6.06 -15.59 3.89
N TRP A 188 -6.49 -15.89 2.66
CA TRP A 188 -7.91 -15.89 2.29
C TRP A 188 -8.72 -16.95 3.05
N GLN A 189 -8.21 -18.17 3.19
CA GLN A 189 -8.89 -19.20 3.99
C GLN A 189 -9.05 -18.76 5.45
N LYS A 190 -8.01 -18.15 6.04
CA LYS A 190 -8.07 -17.59 7.40
C LYS A 190 -9.15 -16.51 7.52
N GLN A 191 -9.27 -15.61 6.53
CA GLN A 191 -10.34 -14.60 6.53
C GLN A 191 -11.73 -15.24 6.49
N LYS A 192 -11.94 -16.26 5.65
CA LYS A 192 -13.22 -17.00 5.60
C LYS A 192 -13.55 -17.66 6.94
N GLN A 193 -12.57 -18.28 7.59
CA GLN A 193 -12.75 -18.92 8.89
C GLN A 193 -13.14 -17.91 9.97
N ILE A 194 -12.40 -16.79 10.07
CA ILE A 194 -12.71 -15.71 11.02
C ILE A 194 -14.15 -15.20 10.84
N GLU A 195 -14.58 -14.98 9.59
CA GLU A 195 -15.95 -14.53 9.34
C GLU A 195 -17.00 -15.62 9.60
N ALA A 196 -16.67 -16.89 9.43
CA ALA A 196 -17.55 -18.00 9.81
C ALA A 196 -17.72 -18.08 11.34
N ASP A 197 -16.64 -17.99 12.10
CA ASP A 197 -16.68 -18.00 13.57
C ASP A 197 -17.47 -16.80 14.11
N ARG A 198 -17.26 -15.60 13.55
CA ARG A 198 -18.05 -14.40 13.87
C ARG A 198 -19.55 -14.58 13.58
N LYS A 199 -19.92 -15.29 12.51
CA LYS A 199 -21.32 -15.60 12.22
C LYS A 199 -21.93 -16.53 13.26
N LEU A 200 -21.13 -17.43 13.83
CA LEU A 200 -21.56 -18.35 14.88
C LEU A 200 -21.53 -17.73 16.29
N GLY A 201 -21.06 -16.48 16.43
CA GLY A 201 -20.90 -15.85 17.74
C GLY A 201 -19.77 -16.45 18.58
N ARG A 202 -18.87 -17.22 17.96
CA ARG A 202 -17.66 -17.74 18.62
C ARG A 202 -16.63 -16.63 18.60
N ASP A 203 -16.18 -16.18 19.77
CA ASP A 203 -15.10 -15.21 19.84
C ASP A 203 -13.81 -15.84 19.29
N PRO A 204 -13.23 -15.30 18.21
CA PRO A 204 -11.97 -15.80 17.66
C PRO A 204 -10.77 -15.47 18.55
N SER A 205 -10.99 -14.66 19.59
CA SER A 205 -10.01 -14.22 20.59
C SER A 205 -10.16 -14.95 21.92
N GLY A 206 -10.79 -16.13 21.94
CA GLY A 206 -10.94 -16.97 23.13
C GLY A 206 -9.61 -17.50 23.67
N ASP A 207 -8.78 -16.59 24.18
CA ASP A 207 -7.89 -16.86 25.30
C ASP A 207 -8.81 -17.18 26.48
N GLY A 208 -8.77 -18.45 26.89
CA GLY A 208 -9.54 -18.96 28.02
C GLY A 208 -8.98 -18.40 29.31
N GLY A 209 -9.31 -17.14 29.60
CA GLY A 209 -9.16 -16.55 30.92
C GLY A 209 -9.92 -17.43 31.90
N ASP A 210 -9.17 -18.23 32.64
CA ASP A 210 -9.67 -19.07 33.69
C ASP A 210 -10.35 -18.21 34.74
N GLY A 211 -11.50 -18.69 35.22
CA GLY A 211 -12.10 -18.10 36.39
C GLY A 211 -11.17 -18.25 37.58
N ARG A 212 -10.80 -17.13 38.20
CA ARG A 212 -10.71 -16.98 39.66
C ARG A 212 -11.07 -15.55 40.04
#